data_AF-A0A168AWT7-F1
#
_entry.id   AF-A0A168AWT7-F1
#
_cell.length_a   1.000
_cell.length_b   1.000
_cell.length_c   1.000
_cell.angle_alpha   90.00
_cell.angle_beta   90.00
_cell.angle_gamma   90.00
#
_symmetry.space_group_name_H-M   'P 1'
#
loop_
_entity.id
_entity.type
_entity.pdbx_description
1 polymer ?
#
loop_
_entity_poly.entity_id
_entity_poly.type
_entity_poly.pdbx_seq_one_letter_code
_entity_poly.pdbx_strand_id
1 'polypeptide(L)'
;MPQYGSPHDEIENRAFEIVNGLFANALVRGLIRYIKAAIAGLEPSFLRDADIDTVAVTAERKNAISLLDGLRGIACLLVFNYHFIFTYTFQSDYGFGFSEENWHWHQLPYVHMLYSGHIMVDIFFVISGYVLSYKPLKLLRSQNWDQAFHTLASSTFRRSMRLYIPSVVGILCVFLAVRMGAYDFSTLIRFDGQTILGTNEEHPPIFDTWREQLYDVYCTIWALTDWWHWDFYYNNYNPHLWTIAIEFRSSMVLFLVLLALTRIKSRWRIGIAVWLSAMFLRWSRWDVMLFLGGMVMAELDMICGVWEGEKERLQEATDLEKQVSIPLDKRLLFWLYDCEPLWWIVLIVGGYLGSTPNRFPEFTPGYVYLLEWVPDDFIERDRLWQAIGALMMIWSIIHLKVFRNLS
;
A
#
# COMPACT_ATOMS: atom_id res chain seq x y z
N MET A 1 6.72 58.73 -50.33
CA MET A 1 5.80 57.62 -50.68
C MET A 1 5.72 56.68 -49.48
N PRO A 2 4.61 56.61 -48.74
CA PRO A 2 4.39 55.55 -47.77
C PRO A 2 3.87 54.32 -48.50
N GLN A 3 4.49 53.15 -48.29
CA GLN A 3 3.96 51.87 -48.74
C GLN A 3 2.72 51.54 -47.90
N TYR A 4 1.56 51.54 -48.54
CA TYR A 4 0.32 51.00 -47.97
C TYR A 4 0.48 49.48 -47.86
N GLY A 5 0.45 48.94 -46.64
CA GLY A 5 0.29 47.50 -46.40
C GLY A 5 -1.04 47.02 -47.00
N SER A 6 -1.00 45.87 -47.66
CA SER A 6 -2.18 45.28 -48.30
C SER A 6 -3.23 44.93 -47.24
N PRO A 7 -4.52 45.30 -47.42
CA PRO A 7 -5.60 44.94 -46.49
C PRO A 7 -5.76 43.43 -46.30
N HIS A 8 -5.20 42.62 -47.20
CA HIS A 8 -5.25 41.15 -47.12
C HIS A 8 -4.35 40.58 -46.02
N ASP A 9 -3.18 41.19 -45.76
CA ASP A 9 -2.22 40.69 -44.77
C ASP A 9 -2.68 40.98 -43.33
N GLU A 10 -3.44 42.05 -43.14
CA GLU A 10 -4.01 42.42 -41.82
C GLU A 10 -5.19 41.52 -41.43
N ILE A 11 -5.94 41.02 -42.42
CA ILE A 11 -7.06 40.09 -42.24
C ILE A 11 -6.54 38.67 -41.93
N GLU A 12 -5.50 38.20 -42.62
CA GLU A 12 -4.90 36.88 -42.34
C GLU A 12 -4.26 36.82 -40.95
N ASN A 13 -3.55 37.87 -40.53
CA ASN A 13 -2.95 37.92 -39.20
C ASN A 13 -4.01 37.94 -38.09
N ARG A 14 -5.11 38.69 -38.26
CA ARG A 14 -6.25 38.66 -37.33
C ARG A 14 -6.96 37.32 -37.30
N ALA A 15 -7.13 36.66 -38.45
CA ALA A 15 -7.72 35.33 -38.50
C ALA A 15 -6.85 34.29 -37.79
N PHE A 16 -5.52 34.37 -37.94
CA PHE A 16 -4.57 33.49 -37.26
C PHE A 16 -4.55 33.69 -35.74
N GLU A 17 -4.61 34.94 -35.25
CA GLU A 17 -4.72 35.23 -33.81
C GLU A 17 -6.05 34.74 -33.21
N ILE A 18 -7.16 34.90 -33.94
CA ILE A 18 -8.49 34.43 -33.49
C ILE A 18 -8.52 32.90 -33.44
N VAL A 19 -7.96 32.21 -34.43
CA VAL A 19 -7.90 30.74 -34.48
C VAL A 19 -7.00 30.21 -33.36
N ASN A 20 -5.83 30.81 -33.14
CA ASN A 20 -4.93 30.42 -32.04
C ASN A 20 -5.55 30.70 -30.67
N GLY A 21 -6.26 31.82 -30.50
CA GLY A 21 -6.99 32.15 -29.29
C GLY A 21 -8.15 31.18 -29.01
N LEU A 22 -8.86 30.73 -30.05
CA LEU A 22 -9.90 29.71 -29.96
C LEU A 22 -9.31 28.33 -29.60
N PHE A 23 -8.18 27.96 -30.19
CA PHE A 23 -7.51 26.69 -29.93
C PHE A 23 -6.91 26.64 -28.52
N ALA A 24 -6.26 27.72 -28.08
CA ALA A 24 -5.76 27.87 -26.71
C ALA A 24 -6.90 27.81 -25.69
N ASN A 25 -8.03 28.49 -25.94
CA ASN A 25 -9.20 28.43 -25.08
C ASN A 25 -9.90 27.06 -25.08
N ALA A 26 -9.82 26.30 -26.17
CA ALA A 26 -10.33 24.93 -26.24
C ALA A 26 -9.44 23.95 -25.46
N LEU A 27 -8.11 24.09 -25.59
CA LEU A 27 -7.13 23.32 -24.82
C LEU A 27 -7.22 23.59 -23.33
N VAL A 28 -7.30 24.86 -22.92
CA VAL A 28 -7.47 25.25 -21.50
C VAL A 28 -8.79 24.72 -20.94
N ARG A 29 -9.89 24.81 -21.70
CA ARG A 29 -11.18 24.22 -21.28
C ARG A 29 -11.15 22.70 -21.20
N GLY A 30 -10.43 22.04 -22.10
CA GLY A 30 -10.18 20.60 -22.06
C GLY A 30 -9.36 20.19 -20.84
N LEU A 31 -8.29 20.93 -20.55
CA LEU A 31 -7.44 20.72 -19.38
C LEU A 31 -8.21 20.95 -18.08
N ILE A 32 -9.01 22.02 -17.99
CA ILE A 32 -9.88 22.30 -16.83
C ILE A 32 -10.92 21.19 -16.65
N ARG A 33 -11.51 20.67 -17.72
CA ARG A 33 -12.44 19.52 -17.64
C ARG A 33 -11.73 18.26 -17.15
N TYR A 34 -10.51 18.01 -17.61
CA TYR A 34 -9.71 16.87 -17.20
C TYR A 34 -9.27 16.99 -15.73
N ILE A 35 -8.84 18.18 -15.29
CA ILE A 35 -8.50 18.49 -13.91
C ILE A 35 -9.74 18.37 -13.02
N LYS A 36 -10.90 18.89 -13.44
CA LYS A 36 -12.16 18.71 -12.70
C LYS A 36 -12.59 17.25 -12.63
N ALA A 37 -12.40 16.45 -13.68
CA ALA A 37 -12.66 15.01 -13.65
C ALA A 37 -11.66 14.24 -12.77
N ALA A 38 -10.40 14.68 -12.72
CA ALA A 38 -9.39 14.14 -11.82
C ALA A 38 -9.69 14.49 -10.35
N ILE A 39 -10.12 15.73 -10.08
CA ILE A 39 -10.58 16.20 -8.76
C ILE A 39 -11.88 15.51 -8.35
N ALA A 40 -12.83 15.31 -9.26
CA ALA A 40 -14.03 14.51 -8.98
C ALA A 40 -13.71 13.01 -8.78
N GLY A 41 -12.59 12.52 -9.32
CA GLY A 41 -12.05 11.20 -9.01
C GLY A 41 -11.31 11.12 -7.66
N LEU A 42 -10.97 12.26 -7.08
CA LEU A 42 -10.47 12.43 -5.71
C LEU A 42 -11.61 12.64 -4.71
N GLU A 43 -12.83 12.89 -5.18
CA GLU A 43 -14.01 13.05 -4.33
C GLU A 43 -14.37 11.70 -3.68
N PRO A 44 -14.38 11.62 -2.34
CA PRO A 44 -14.68 10.38 -1.66
C PRO A 44 -16.12 9.95 -1.93
N SER A 45 -16.33 8.65 -2.12
CA SER A 45 -17.59 8.06 -2.59
C SER A 45 -18.81 8.26 -1.68
N PHE A 46 -18.65 8.92 -0.53
CA PHE A 46 -19.73 9.17 0.43
C PHE A 46 -20.67 10.33 0.05
N LEU A 47 -20.30 11.18 -0.93
CA LEU A 47 -21.13 12.32 -1.38
C LEU A 47 -22.12 11.95 -2.50
N ARG A 48 -22.18 10.68 -2.92
CA ARG A 48 -23.15 10.21 -3.91
C ARG A 48 -24.41 9.71 -3.19
N ASP A 49 -25.51 10.45 -3.33
CA ASP A 49 -26.83 10.00 -2.91
C ASP A 49 -27.17 8.66 -3.58
N ALA A 50 -27.44 7.65 -2.76
CA ALA A 50 -27.76 6.29 -3.21
C ALA A 50 -29.18 5.90 -2.76
N ASP A 51 -29.91 5.30 -3.68
CA ASP A 51 -31.30 4.84 -3.58
C ASP A 51 -31.48 3.73 -2.54
N ILE A 52 -32.65 3.63 -1.91
CA ILE A 52 -32.87 2.92 -0.63
C ILE A 52 -32.54 1.40 -0.67
N ASP A 53 -32.68 0.73 -1.82
CA ASP A 53 -32.28 -0.68 -1.99
C ASP A 53 -30.79 -0.85 -2.32
N THR A 54 -30.14 0.19 -2.86
CA THR A 54 -28.68 0.24 -2.96
C THR A 54 -28.03 0.52 -1.60
N VAL A 55 -28.74 1.11 -0.63
CA VAL A 55 -28.16 1.47 0.68
C VAL A 55 -27.67 0.24 1.46
N ALA A 56 -28.36 -0.90 1.45
CA ALA A 56 -27.94 -2.09 2.20
C ALA A 56 -26.64 -2.71 1.66
N VAL A 57 -26.58 -3.00 0.36
CA VAL A 57 -25.38 -3.55 -0.31
C VAL A 57 -24.22 -2.53 -0.32
N THR A 58 -24.53 -1.22 -0.34
CA THR A 58 -23.52 -0.16 -0.29
C THR A 58 -23.00 0.06 1.13
N ALA A 59 -23.83 -0.10 2.17
CA ALA A 59 -23.43 -0.01 3.58
C ALA A 59 -22.45 -1.14 3.96
N GLU A 60 -22.72 -2.37 3.55
CA GLU A 60 -21.85 -3.52 3.87
C GLU A 60 -20.45 -3.41 3.22
N ARG A 61 -20.39 -2.94 1.95
CA ARG A 61 -19.12 -2.62 1.28
C ARG A 61 -18.40 -1.43 1.91
N LYS A 62 -19.15 -0.46 2.44
CA LYS A 62 -18.62 0.70 3.14
C LYS A 62 -17.93 0.27 4.43
N ASN A 63 -18.47 -0.72 5.14
CA ASN A 63 -17.90 -1.23 6.40
C ASN A 63 -16.54 -1.91 6.17
N ALA A 64 -16.41 -2.76 5.15
CA ALA A 64 -15.13 -3.42 4.81
C ALA A 64 -14.00 -2.45 4.46
N ILE A 65 -14.32 -1.52 3.57
CA ILE A 65 -13.36 -0.52 3.10
C ILE A 65 -13.06 0.46 4.25
N SER A 66 -14.06 0.81 5.05
CA SER A 66 -13.90 1.68 6.24
C SER A 66 -12.99 1.06 7.29
N LEU A 67 -13.15 -0.24 7.61
CA LEU A 67 -12.26 -0.93 8.55
C LEU A 67 -10.81 -0.90 8.07
N LEU A 68 -10.58 -1.25 6.81
CA LEU A 68 -9.24 -1.28 6.23
C LEU A 68 -8.63 0.12 6.11
N ASP A 69 -9.43 1.14 5.81
CA ASP A 69 -8.97 2.54 5.79
C ASP A 69 -8.68 3.06 7.21
N GLY A 70 -9.46 2.65 8.21
CA GLY A 70 -9.17 2.92 9.62
C GLY A 70 -7.86 2.30 10.08
N LEU A 71 -7.61 1.04 9.69
CA LEU A 71 -6.36 0.34 10.00
C LEU A 71 -5.15 1.00 9.32
N ARG A 72 -5.29 1.47 8.08
CA ARG A 72 -4.27 2.30 7.42
C ARG A 72 -3.98 3.58 8.20
N GLY A 73 -5.02 4.25 8.72
CA GLY A 73 -4.86 5.45 9.54
C GLY A 73 -4.04 5.19 10.81
N ILE A 74 -4.33 4.09 11.51
CA ILE A 74 -3.55 3.66 12.68
C ILE A 74 -2.11 3.35 12.27
N ALA A 75 -1.91 2.58 11.19
CA ALA A 75 -0.59 2.25 10.69
C ALA A 75 0.23 3.51 10.34
N CYS A 76 -0.39 4.53 9.72
CA CYS A 76 0.27 5.81 9.43
C CYS A 76 0.75 6.52 10.70
N LEU A 77 -0.05 6.51 11.77
CA LEU A 77 0.32 7.11 13.05
C LEU A 77 1.52 6.36 13.68
N LEU A 78 1.53 5.04 13.62
CA LEU A 78 2.63 4.23 14.16
C LEU A 78 3.92 4.39 13.35
N VAL A 79 3.84 4.50 12.02
CA VAL A 79 4.99 4.85 11.14
C VAL A 79 5.53 6.24 11.45
N PHE A 80 4.65 7.22 11.67
CA PHE A 80 5.05 8.56 12.08
C PHE A 80 5.80 8.53 13.43
N ASN A 81 5.27 7.82 14.43
CA ASN A 81 5.93 7.68 15.72
C ASN A 81 7.30 7.01 15.59
N TYR A 82 7.42 5.95 14.79
CA TYR A 82 8.69 5.31 14.49
C TYR A 82 9.69 6.29 13.90
N HIS A 83 9.31 7.03 12.84
CA HIS A 83 10.21 8.00 12.21
C HIS A 83 10.55 9.20 13.10
N PHE A 84 9.67 9.54 14.03
CA PHE A 84 9.99 10.53 15.04
C PHE A 84 11.04 10.00 16.04
N ILE A 85 10.88 8.77 16.53
CA ILE A 85 11.70 8.20 17.60
C ILE A 85 13.07 7.72 17.10
N PHE A 86 13.13 7.01 15.96
CA PHE A 86 14.35 6.39 15.46
C PHE A 86 15.47 7.40 15.13
N THR A 87 15.12 8.68 14.95
CA THR A 87 16.06 9.79 14.74
C THR A 87 16.83 10.12 16.02
N TYR A 88 16.20 9.95 17.19
CA TYR A 88 16.79 10.29 18.49
C TYR A 88 17.38 9.09 19.24
N THR A 89 16.94 7.86 18.92
CA THR A 89 17.42 6.64 19.61
C THR A 89 17.30 5.42 18.72
N PHE A 90 18.24 4.48 18.85
CA PHE A 90 18.16 3.16 18.21
C PHE A 90 17.34 2.14 19.01
N GLN A 91 16.82 2.52 20.19
CA GLN A 91 16.00 1.63 21.01
C GLN A 91 14.72 1.16 20.32
N SER A 92 14.26 1.88 19.28
CA SER A 92 13.17 1.46 18.39
C SER A 92 13.45 0.22 17.57
N ASP A 93 14.72 -0.10 17.34
CA ASP A 93 15.13 -1.19 16.45
C ASP A 93 15.50 -2.47 17.20
N TYR A 94 15.79 -2.35 18.51
CA TYR A 94 16.23 -3.45 19.35
C TYR A 94 15.08 -4.11 20.12
N GLY A 95 15.11 -5.44 20.18
CA GLY A 95 14.17 -6.23 20.95
C GLY A 95 14.54 -6.34 22.44
N PHE A 96 13.57 -6.76 23.25
CA PHE A 96 13.76 -7.01 24.67
C PHE A 96 14.83 -8.06 24.94
N GLY A 97 15.79 -7.74 25.81
CA GLY A 97 16.88 -8.63 26.22
C GLY A 97 18.12 -8.59 25.31
N PHE A 98 18.16 -7.68 24.33
CA PHE A 98 19.33 -7.50 23.47
C PHE A 98 20.50 -6.82 24.22
N SER A 99 21.72 -7.35 24.08
CA SER A 99 23.00 -6.73 24.52
C SER A 99 23.03 -6.23 25.98
N GLU A 100 22.50 -7.00 26.93
CA GLU A 100 22.51 -6.75 28.40
C GLU A 100 21.89 -5.41 28.90
N GLU A 101 21.63 -4.44 28.02
CA GLU A 101 21.13 -3.09 28.35
C GLU A 101 19.65 -2.89 27.97
N ASN A 102 19.10 -3.71 27.07
CA ASN A 102 17.74 -3.54 26.52
C ASN A 102 16.66 -4.30 27.30
N TRP A 103 16.53 -4.03 28.60
CA TRP A 103 15.54 -4.68 29.48
C TRP A 103 14.30 -3.82 29.78
N HIS A 104 13.96 -2.90 28.89
CA HIS A 104 12.87 -1.96 29.15
C HIS A 104 11.51 -2.55 28.81
N TRP A 105 10.48 -2.22 29.60
CA TRP A 105 9.11 -2.70 29.40
C TRP A 105 8.54 -2.34 28.02
N HIS A 106 8.99 -1.23 27.42
CA HIS A 106 8.53 -0.82 26.09
C HIS A 106 9.09 -1.74 24.98
N GLN A 107 10.18 -2.46 25.21
CA GLN A 107 10.80 -3.37 24.23
C GLN A 107 10.15 -4.75 24.20
N LEU A 108 9.22 -5.02 25.12
CA LEU A 108 8.47 -6.28 25.14
C LEU A 108 7.72 -6.50 23.82
N PRO A 109 7.55 -7.76 23.39
CA PRO A 109 6.69 -8.10 22.25
C PRO A 109 5.32 -7.44 22.37
N TYR A 110 4.68 -7.14 21.24
CA TYR A 110 3.43 -6.36 21.09
C TYR A 110 3.55 -4.88 21.43
N VAL A 111 4.19 -4.52 22.54
CA VAL A 111 4.41 -3.11 22.93
C VAL A 111 5.43 -2.46 22.00
N HIS A 112 6.50 -3.18 21.69
CA HIS A 112 7.53 -2.78 20.72
C HIS A 112 6.92 -2.42 19.36
N MET A 113 5.94 -3.20 18.91
CA MET A 113 5.25 -3.00 17.63
C MET A 113 4.57 -1.61 17.51
N LEU A 114 4.19 -0.99 18.62
CA LEU A 114 3.53 0.32 18.62
C LEU A 114 4.46 1.47 18.22
N TYR A 115 5.78 1.29 18.30
CA TYR A 115 6.75 2.31 17.89
C TYR A 115 7.87 1.80 16.99
N SER A 116 7.97 0.48 16.74
CA SER A 116 8.94 -0.12 15.82
C SER A 116 8.60 0.10 14.36
N GLY A 117 7.35 0.40 13.99
CA GLY A 117 6.96 0.93 12.66
C GLY A 117 7.13 0.02 11.42
N HIS A 118 8.08 -0.92 11.40
CA HIS A 118 8.45 -1.70 10.22
C HIS A 118 7.33 -2.63 9.71
N ILE A 119 6.67 -3.36 10.60
CA ILE A 119 5.52 -4.21 10.26
C ILE A 119 4.36 -3.40 9.65
N MET A 120 4.27 -2.09 9.92
CA MET A 120 3.18 -1.28 9.40
C MET A 120 3.27 -1.15 7.88
N VAL A 121 4.49 -1.16 7.31
CA VAL A 121 4.72 -1.24 5.86
C VAL A 121 4.13 -2.54 5.30
N ASP A 122 4.36 -3.66 5.99
CA ASP A 122 3.84 -4.97 5.58
C ASP A 122 2.30 -4.98 5.61
N ILE A 123 1.71 -4.40 6.67
CA ILE A 123 0.27 -4.19 6.80
C ILE A 123 -0.25 -3.35 5.61
N PHE A 124 0.40 -2.25 5.24
CA PHE A 124 0.01 -1.48 4.05
C PHE A 124 0.02 -2.32 2.78
N PHE A 125 1.02 -3.17 2.59
CA PHE A 125 1.14 -4.03 1.40
C PHE A 125 0.05 -5.10 1.34
N VAL A 126 -0.27 -5.75 2.47
CA VAL A 126 -1.38 -6.70 2.55
C VAL A 126 -2.70 -6.01 2.23
N ILE A 127 -2.98 -4.86 2.85
CA ILE A 127 -4.22 -4.11 2.60
C ILE A 127 -4.28 -3.63 1.14
N SER A 128 -3.16 -3.17 0.57
CA SER A 128 -3.09 -2.80 -0.85
C SER A 128 -3.41 -3.98 -1.77
N GLY A 129 -2.83 -5.16 -1.51
CA GLY A 129 -3.15 -6.39 -2.24
C GLY A 129 -4.63 -6.76 -2.16
N TYR A 130 -5.20 -6.68 -0.96
CA TYR A 130 -6.63 -6.96 -0.71
C TYR A 130 -7.54 -6.00 -1.47
N VAL A 131 -7.36 -4.68 -1.30
CA VAL A 131 -8.25 -3.66 -1.87
C VAL A 131 -8.19 -3.63 -3.40
N LEU A 132 -6.99 -3.81 -3.98
CA LEU A 132 -6.80 -3.77 -5.43
C LEU A 132 -7.40 -4.97 -6.15
N SER A 133 -7.33 -6.14 -5.53
CA SER A 133 -7.86 -7.39 -6.09
C SER A 133 -9.36 -7.53 -5.89
N TYR A 134 -9.95 -6.91 -4.85
CA TYR A 134 -11.36 -7.06 -4.49
C TYR A 134 -12.34 -6.79 -5.65
N LYS A 135 -12.27 -5.61 -6.28
CA LYS A 135 -13.21 -5.26 -7.37
C LYS A 135 -13.03 -6.16 -8.61
N PRO A 136 -11.81 -6.38 -9.13
CA PRO A 136 -11.58 -7.35 -10.20
C PRO A 136 -12.12 -8.74 -9.86
N LEU A 137 -11.78 -9.30 -8.69
CA LEU A 137 -12.24 -10.63 -8.27
C LEU A 137 -13.76 -10.74 -8.21
N LYS A 138 -14.45 -9.71 -7.70
CA LYS A 138 -15.93 -9.67 -7.68
C LYS A 138 -16.53 -9.74 -9.09
N LEU A 139 -15.95 -9.02 -10.05
CA LEU A 139 -16.39 -9.05 -11.46
C LEU A 139 -16.08 -10.39 -12.15
N LEU A 140 -14.95 -11.03 -11.80
CA LEU A 140 -14.60 -12.36 -12.30
C LEU A 140 -15.57 -13.43 -11.77
N ARG A 141 -16.02 -13.32 -10.51
CA ARG A 141 -17.04 -14.21 -9.93
C ARG A 141 -18.40 -14.07 -10.60
N SER A 142 -18.81 -12.85 -10.93
CA SER A 142 -20.05 -12.59 -11.67
C SER A 142 -19.93 -12.85 -13.19
N GLN A 143 -18.82 -13.45 -13.65
CA GLN A 143 -18.53 -13.76 -15.05
C GLN A 143 -18.54 -12.53 -15.99
N ASN A 144 -18.34 -11.34 -15.45
CA ASN A 144 -18.33 -10.09 -16.19
C ASN A 144 -16.89 -9.71 -16.61
N TRP A 145 -16.36 -10.46 -17.57
CA TRP A 145 -14.95 -10.40 -17.98
C TRP A 145 -14.56 -9.06 -18.58
N ASP A 146 -15.41 -8.48 -19.44
CA ASP A 146 -15.10 -7.21 -20.12
C ASP A 146 -14.96 -6.06 -19.13
N GLN A 147 -15.85 -6.00 -18.13
CA GLN A 147 -15.74 -5.03 -17.06
C GLN A 147 -14.54 -5.29 -16.15
N ALA A 148 -14.16 -6.56 -15.94
CA ALA A 148 -12.97 -6.91 -15.17
C ALA A 148 -11.70 -6.43 -15.88
N PHE A 149 -11.56 -6.65 -17.20
CA PHE A 149 -10.44 -6.15 -17.99
C PHE A 149 -10.37 -4.63 -18.01
N HIS A 150 -11.50 -3.96 -18.24
CA HIS A 150 -11.57 -2.51 -18.18
C HIS A 150 -11.18 -1.99 -16.80
N THR A 151 -11.62 -2.65 -15.73
CA THR A 151 -11.25 -2.30 -14.35
C THR A 151 -9.75 -2.47 -14.11
N LEU A 152 -9.15 -3.59 -14.53
CA LEU A 152 -7.72 -3.85 -14.37
C LEU A 152 -6.86 -2.83 -15.14
N ALA A 153 -7.17 -2.57 -16.41
CA ALA A 153 -6.46 -1.58 -17.22
C ALA A 153 -6.54 -0.18 -16.58
N SER A 154 -7.75 0.21 -16.18
CA SER A 154 -7.99 1.52 -15.59
C SER A 154 -7.34 1.68 -14.20
N SER A 155 -7.33 0.62 -13.39
CA SER A 155 -6.62 0.61 -12.09
C SER A 155 -5.11 0.65 -12.27
N THR A 156 -4.56 -0.05 -13.27
CA THR A 156 -3.13 -0.05 -13.59
C THR A 156 -2.65 1.37 -13.94
N PHE A 157 -3.35 2.06 -14.85
CA PHE A 157 -3.00 3.41 -15.26
C PHE A 157 -3.17 4.44 -14.13
N ARG A 158 -4.29 4.42 -13.40
CA ARG A 158 -4.50 5.39 -12.31
C ARG A 158 -3.54 5.19 -11.15
N ARG A 159 -3.07 3.97 -10.92
CA ARG A 159 -2.21 3.66 -9.77
C ARG A 159 -0.82 4.26 -9.91
N SER A 160 -0.22 4.23 -11.10
CA SER A 160 1.06 4.92 -11.35
C SER A 160 0.94 6.41 -11.06
N MET A 161 -0.11 7.05 -11.55
CA MET A 161 -0.35 8.48 -11.32
C MET A 161 -0.57 8.79 -9.83
N ARG A 162 -1.41 8.01 -9.15
CA ARG A 162 -1.73 8.22 -7.72
C ARG A 162 -0.50 8.07 -6.82
N LEU A 163 0.41 7.16 -7.14
CA LEU A 163 1.61 6.90 -6.36
C LEU A 163 2.72 7.90 -6.68
N TYR A 164 3.07 8.07 -7.95
CA TYR A 164 4.24 8.89 -8.32
C TYR A 164 3.98 10.40 -8.29
N ILE A 165 2.76 10.88 -8.61
CA ILE A 165 2.51 12.34 -8.63
C ILE A 165 2.73 12.96 -7.23
N PRO A 166 2.13 12.45 -6.14
CA PRO A 166 2.38 13.00 -4.80
C PRO A 166 3.84 12.89 -4.38
N SER A 167 4.53 11.79 -4.73
CA SER A 167 5.96 11.62 -4.44
C SER A 167 6.84 12.65 -5.15
N VAL A 168 6.58 12.89 -6.43
CA VAL A 168 7.31 13.92 -7.21
C VAL A 168 7.05 15.31 -6.64
N VAL A 169 5.80 15.64 -6.28
CA VAL A 169 5.47 16.91 -5.63
C VAL A 169 6.22 17.04 -4.30
N GLY A 170 6.29 15.99 -3.49
CA GLY A 170 7.06 15.96 -2.25
C GLY A 170 8.55 16.22 -2.45
N ILE A 171 9.17 15.55 -3.43
CA ILE A 171 10.58 15.77 -3.80
C ILE A 171 10.81 17.23 -4.23
N LEU A 172 9.91 17.80 -5.04
CA LEU A 172 10.01 19.19 -5.48
C LEU A 172 9.86 20.18 -4.31
N CYS A 173 8.98 19.89 -3.35
CA CYS A 173 8.86 20.70 -2.13
C CYS A 173 10.16 20.68 -1.30
N VAL A 174 10.75 19.49 -1.09
CA VAL A 174 12.04 19.37 -0.38
C VAL A 174 13.14 20.10 -1.13
N PHE A 175 13.20 19.95 -2.45
CA PHE A 175 14.13 20.69 -3.31
C PHE A 175 14.04 22.21 -3.10
N LEU A 176 12.82 22.77 -3.12
CA LEU A 176 12.62 24.21 -2.88
C LEU A 176 13.03 24.59 -1.45
N ALA A 177 12.67 23.78 -0.45
CA ALA A 177 13.00 24.02 0.95
C ALA A 177 14.52 24.01 1.21
N VAL A 178 15.26 23.07 0.61
CA VAL A 178 16.73 23.01 0.65
C VAL A 178 17.34 24.26 0.03
N ARG A 179 16.85 24.69 -1.15
CA ARG A 179 17.35 25.92 -1.80
C ARG A 179 17.03 27.21 -1.05
N MET A 180 15.99 27.21 -0.22
CA MET A 180 15.65 28.33 0.66
C MET A 180 16.45 28.33 1.98
N GLY A 181 17.32 27.36 2.22
CA GLY A 181 18.08 27.23 3.47
C GLY A 181 17.24 26.77 4.67
N ALA A 182 16.06 26.19 4.43
CA ALA A 182 15.15 25.78 5.51
C ALA A 182 15.75 24.67 6.42
N TYR A 183 16.74 23.94 5.91
CA TYR A 183 17.42 22.84 6.60
C TYR A 183 18.83 23.20 7.11
N ASP A 184 19.27 24.45 7.00
CA ASP A 184 20.60 24.87 7.45
C ASP A 184 20.74 24.73 8.97
N PHE A 185 19.69 25.11 9.70
CA PHE A 185 19.64 25.00 11.16
C PHE A 185 19.62 23.53 11.63
N SER A 186 18.84 22.66 10.98
CA SER A 186 18.81 21.24 11.32
C SER A 186 20.16 20.58 11.03
N THR A 187 20.84 20.99 9.95
CA THR A 187 22.18 20.54 9.60
C THR A 187 23.21 20.91 10.68
N LEU A 188 23.13 22.11 11.26
CA LEU A 188 23.99 22.51 12.38
C LEU A 188 23.79 21.63 13.63
N ILE A 189 22.53 21.43 14.04
CA ILE A 189 22.21 20.58 15.21
C ILE A 189 22.68 19.13 14.98
N ARG A 190 22.56 18.65 13.75
CA ARG A 190 23.03 17.33 13.34
C ARG A 190 24.54 17.18 13.52
N PHE A 191 25.32 18.18 13.11
CA PHE A 191 26.79 18.16 13.26
C PHE A 191 27.26 18.32 14.71
N ASP A 192 26.47 18.95 15.57
CA ASP A 192 26.75 19.04 17.01
C ASP A 192 26.75 17.66 17.69
N GLY A 193 25.98 16.70 17.15
CA GLY A 193 26.01 15.30 17.56
C GLY A 193 25.45 15.03 18.97
N GLN A 194 24.85 16.03 19.62
CA GLN A 194 24.29 15.90 20.97
C GLN A 194 22.83 15.43 20.96
N THR A 195 22.05 15.86 19.96
CA THR A 195 20.58 15.66 19.95
C THR A 195 20.15 14.51 19.03
N ILE A 196 20.74 14.39 17.84
CA ILE A 196 20.41 13.34 16.86
C ILE A 196 21.36 12.16 17.09
N LEU A 197 20.96 11.25 17.98
CA LEU A 197 21.77 10.08 18.37
C LEU A 197 21.38 8.80 17.64
N GLY A 198 20.25 8.82 16.92
CA GLY A 198 19.71 7.68 16.18
C GLY A 198 20.10 7.66 14.70
N THR A 199 19.19 7.18 13.85
CA THR A 199 19.40 7.16 12.40
C THR A 199 19.25 8.58 11.84
N ASN A 200 20.23 8.98 11.04
CA ASN A 200 20.28 10.31 10.47
C ASN A 200 19.88 10.28 9.00
N GLU A 201 18.74 10.89 8.68
CA GLU A 201 18.27 10.99 7.30
C GLU A 201 18.80 12.27 6.65
N GLU A 202 19.78 12.10 5.76
CA GLU A 202 20.45 13.23 5.13
C GLU A 202 19.57 13.90 4.07
N HIS A 203 19.57 15.23 4.09
CA HIS A 203 19.01 16.05 3.02
C HIS A 203 20.00 16.13 1.84
N PRO A 204 19.52 16.39 0.61
CA PRO A 204 20.40 16.46 -0.54
C PRO A 204 21.41 17.61 -0.38
N PRO A 205 22.66 17.44 -0.87
CA PRO A 205 23.64 18.51 -0.84
C PRO A 205 23.15 19.70 -1.66
N ILE A 206 23.53 20.91 -1.22
CA ILE A 206 23.26 22.14 -1.96
C ILE A 206 24.32 22.26 -3.05
N PHE A 207 23.92 22.12 -4.31
CA PHE A 207 24.81 22.33 -5.46
C PHE A 207 24.99 23.82 -5.79
N ASP A 208 26.13 24.16 -6.39
CA ASP A 208 26.49 25.54 -6.71
C ASP A 208 25.49 26.17 -7.69
N THR A 209 25.06 25.43 -8.71
CA THR A 209 24.10 25.92 -9.70
C THR A 209 22.71 25.32 -9.54
N TRP A 210 21.69 26.12 -9.86
CA TRP A 210 20.30 25.65 -9.87
C TRP A 210 20.08 24.54 -10.92
N ARG A 211 20.85 24.56 -12.01
CA ARG A 211 20.77 23.55 -13.07
C ARG A 211 21.26 22.18 -12.61
N GLU A 212 22.35 22.13 -11.86
CA GLU A 212 22.87 20.89 -11.28
C GLU A 212 21.87 20.29 -10.27
N GLN A 213 21.30 21.12 -9.40
CA GLN A 213 20.29 20.63 -8.46
C GLN A 213 19.02 20.15 -9.17
N LEU A 214 18.58 20.82 -10.24
CA LEU A 214 17.45 20.34 -11.05
C LEU A 214 17.75 19.02 -11.75
N TYR A 215 19.00 18.83 -12.20
CA TYR A 215 19.44 17.56 -12.78
C TYR A 215 19.46 16.44 -11.74
N ASP A 216 19.92 16.72 -10.52
CA ASP A 216 19.89 15.78 -9.40
C ASP A 216 18.45 15.36 -9.02
N VAL A 217 17.52 16.31 -8.95
CA VAL A 217 16.08 16.02 -8.80
C VAL A 217 15.57 15.14 -9.93
N TYR A 218 15.93 15.45 -11.19
CA TYR A 218 15.53 14.66 -12.34
C TYR A 218 16.05 13.22 -12.26
N CYS A 219 17.34 13.04 -11.94
CA CYS A 219 17.95 11.72 -11.74
C CYS A 219 17.26 10.96 -10.59
N THR A 220 16.93 11.64 -9.50
CA THR A 220 16.21 11.05 -8.37
C THR A 220 14.82 10.56 -8.77
N ILE A 221 14.05 11.38 -9.49
CA ILE A 221 12.72 11.00 -9.99
C ILE A 221 12.84 9.85 -10.98
N TRP A 222 13.80 9.91 -11.90
CA TRP A 222 14.05 8.86 -12.88
C TRP A 222 14.30 7.52 -12.21
N ALA A 223 15.24 7.47 -11.25
CA ALA A 223 15.57 6.27 -10.48
C ALA A 223 14.38 5.76 -9.65
N LEU A 224 13.60 6.67 -9.03
CA LEU A 224 12.39 6.30 -8.29
C LEU A 224 11.32 5.65 -9.20
N THR A 225 11.21 6.14 -10.43
CA THR A 225 10.27 5.62 -11.44
C THR A 225 10.79 4.40 -12.21
N ASP A 226 11.96 3.87 -11.86
CA ASP A 226 12.51 2.69 -12.51
C ASP A 226 11.70 1.44 -12.16
N TRP A 227 11.23 0.72 -13.18
CA TRP A 227 10.39 -0.47 -13.02
C TRP A 227 11.19 -1.78 -13.06
N TRP A 228 12.44 -1.75 -13.53
CA TRP A 228 13.21 -2.96 -13.81
C TRP A 228 14.14 -3.35 -12.68
N HIS A 229 14.68 -2.38 -11.96
CA HIS A 229 15.52 -2.64 -10.80
C HIS A 229 14.65 -2.78 -9.56
N TRP A 230 14.76 -3.91 -8.87
CA TRP A 230 13.95 -4.23 -7.70
C TRP A 230 14.65 -3.97 -6.35
N ASP A 231 15.91 -3.56 -6.40
CA ASP A 231 16.67 -3.17 -5.22
C ASP A 231 16.04 -1.95 -4.55
N PHE A 232 16.33 -1.80 -3.25
CA PHE A 232 15.87 -0.65 -2.49
C PHE A 232 16.61 0.61 -2.94
N TYR A 233 15.82 1.63 -3.26
CA TYR A 233 16.33 2.93 -3.66
C TYR A 233 15.96 3.97 -2.61
N TYR A 234 16.92 4.28 -1.74
CA TYR A 234 16.84 5.38 -0.79
C TYR A 234 17.45 6.62 -1.43
N ASN A 235 16.66 7.69 -1.53
CA ASN A 235 17.11 8.97 -2.07
C ASN A 235 17.24 10.00 -0.95
N ASN A 236 18.05 11.04 -1.18
CA ASN A 236 18.33 12.06 -0.17
C ASN A 236 17.18 13.07 0.02
N TYR A 237 16.25 13.17 -0.94
CA TYR A 237 15.12 14.10 -0.83
C TYR A 237 14.05 13.57 0.15
N ASN A 238 13.75 12.28 0.05
CA ASN A 238 12.86 11.57 0.97
C ASN A 238 13.17 10.07 0.86
N PRO A 239 13.97 9.51 1.79
CA PRO A 239 14.39 8.13 1.71
C PRO A 239 13.21 7.16 1.75
N HIS A 240 12.15 7.49 2.51
CA HIS A 240 10.96 6.64 2.69
C HIS A 240 10.17 6.36 1.41
N LEU A 241 10.38 7.14 0.34
CA LEU A 241 9.78 6.89 -0.97
C LEU A 241 10.20 5.57 -1.61
N TRP A 242 11.23 4.88 -1.07
CA TRP A 242 11.59 3.51 -1.45
C TRP A 242 10.36 2.58 -1.45
N THR A 243 9.47 2.74 -0.46
CA THR A 243 8.24 1.96 -0.32
C THR A 243 7.30 2.13 -1.51
N ILE A 244 7.21 3.33 -2.09
CA ILE A 244 6.29 3.65 -3.20
C ILE A 244 6.69 2.90 -4.47
N ALA A 245 7.99 2.83 -4.76
CA ALA A 245 8.49 2.10 -5.92
C ALA A 245 8.16 0.60 -5.81
N ILE A 246 8.39 0.01 -4.63
CA ILE A 246 8.04 -1.39 -4.36
C ILE A 246 6.53 -1.59 -4.44
N GLU A 247 5.74 -0.72 -3.81
CA GLU A 247 4.29 -0.81 -3.81
C GLU A 247 3.75 -0.82 -5.25
N PHE A 248 4.28 0.04 -6.11
CA PHE A 248 3.92 0.09 -7.52
C PHE A 248 4.29 -1.22 -8.25
N ARG A 249 5.55 -1.68 -8.14
CA ARG A 249 6.03 -2.87 -8.85
C ARG A 249 5.28 -4.15 -8.41
N SER A 250 5.05 -4.34 -7.11
CA SER A 250 4.26 -5.46 -6.56
C SER A 250 2.81 -5.43 -7.03
N SER A 251 2.26 -4.24 -7.25
CA SER A 251 0.92 -4.10 -7.82
C SER A 251 0.85 -4.51 -9.28
N MET A 252 1.90 -4.24 -10.07
CA MET A 252 1.96 -4.70 -11.46
C MET A 252 1.98 -6.23 -11.54
N VAL A 253 2.75 -6.88 -10.64
CA VAL A 253 2.75 -8.35 -10.51
C VAL A 253 1.35 -8.84 -10.15
N LEU A 254 0.70 -8.25 -9.15
CA LEU A 254 -0.68 -8.60 -8.76
C LEU A 254 -1.66 -8.47 -9.94
N PHE A 255 -1.61 -7.36 -10.69
CA PHE A 255 -2.49 -7.16 -11.84
C PHE A 255 -2.22 -8.16 -12.96
N LEU A 256 -0.96 -8.51 -13.20
CA LEU A 256 -0.58 -9.53 -14.18
C LEU A 256 -1.11 -10.91 -13.77
N VAL A 257 -0.98 -11.26 -12.49
CA VAL A 257 -1.53 -12.51 -11.94
C VAL A 257 -3.05 -12.53 -12.07
N LEU A 258 -3.76 -11.46 -11.68
CA LEU A 258 -5.21 -11.38 -11.85
C LEU A 258 -5.64 -11.50 -13.32
N LEU A 259 -4.90 -10.86 -14.23
CA LEU A 259 -5.14 -10.91 -15.66
C LEU A 259 -4.97 -12.35 -16.20
N ALA A 260 -3.88 -13.01 -15.84
CA ALA A 260 -3.57 -14.38 -16.25
C ALA A 260 -4.58 -15.40 -15.70
N LEU A 261 -5.05 -15.20 -14.46
CA LEU A 261 -5.96 -16.13 -13.77
C LEU A 261 -7.45 -15.78 -13.97
N THR A 262 -7.79 -14.82 -14.84
CA THR A 262 -9.18 -14.38 -15.07
C THR A 262 -10.11 -15.55 -15.41
N ARG A 263 -9.71 -16.43 -16.35
CA ARG A 263 -10.55 -17.55 -16.82
C ARG A 263 -10.50 -18.80 -15.94
N ILE A 264 -9.70 -18.79 -14.89
CA ILE A 264 -9.49 -19.95 -14.02
C ILE A 264 -10.56 -19.98 -12.93
N LYS A 265 -11.01 -21.19 -12.54
CA LYS A 265 -11.96 -21.37 -11.43
C LYS A 265 -11.31 -20.92 -10.11
N SER A 266 -12.09 -20.31 -9.22
CA SER A 266 -11.62 -19.72 -7.96
C SER A 266 -10.71 -20.63 -7.13
N ARG A 267 -11.05 -21.91 -6.98
CA ARG A 267 -10.20 -22.88 -6.24
C ARG A 267 -8.78 -23.01 -6.79
N TRP A 268 -8.64 -23.02 -8.11
CA TRP A 268 -7.36 -23.15 -8.80
C TRP A 268 -6.63 -21.82 -8.81
N ARG A 269 -7.36 -20.71 -8.93
CA ARG A 269 -6.78 -19.37 -8.81
C ARG A 269 -6.16 -19.16 -7.43
N ILE A 270 -6.86 -19.52 -6.35
CA ILE A 270 -6.32 -19.48 -4.99
C ILE A 270 -5.10 -20.40 -4.86
N GLY A 271 -5.19 -21.65 -5.31
CA GLY A 271 -4.06 -22.58 -5.25
C GLY A 271 -2.81 -22.08 -5.99
N ILE A 272 -3.00 -21.49 -7.18
CA ILE A 272 -1.90 -20.88 -7.95
C ILE A 272 -1.37 -19.63 -7.25
N ALA A 273 -2.23 -18.78 -6.70
CA ALA A 273 -1.80 -17.58 -5.97
C ALA A 273 -0.99 -17.95 -4.71
N VAL A 274 -1.44 -18.95 -3.94
CA VAL A 274 -0.70 -19.47 -2.76
C VAL A 274 0.65 -20.06 -3.18
N TRP A 275 0.67 -20.84 -4.27
CA TRP A 275 1.92 -21.38 -4.80
C TRP A 275 2.89 -20.28 -5.26
N LEU A 276 2.40 -19.27 -5.98
CA LEU A 276 3.19 -18.11 -6.38
C LEU A 276 3.71 -17.33 -5.16
N SER A 277 2.87 -17.09 -4.15
CA SER A 277 3.27 -16.45 -2.88
C SER A 277 4.43 -17.19 -2.22
N ALA A 278 4.36 -18.52 -2.15
CA ALA A 278 5.43 -19.35 -1.58
C ALA A 278 6.71 -19.29 -2.42
N MET A 279 6.62 -19.24 -3.75
CA MET A 279 7.78 -19.10 -4.64
C MET A 279 8.43 -17.72 -4.51
N PHE A 280 7.65 -16.64 -4.47
CA PHE A 280 8.16 -15.30 -4.26
C PHE A 280 8.82 -15.15 -2.90
N LEU A 281 8.23 -15.73 -1.85
CA LEU A 281 8.84 -15.79 -0.54
C LEU A 281 10.19 -16.50 -0.58
N ARG A 282 10.29 -17.63 -1.29
CA ARG A 282 11.55 -18.35 -1.47
C ARG A 282 12.62 -17.54 -2.19
N TRP A 283 12.24 -16.54 -2.99
CA TRP A 283 13.14 -15.58 -3.64
C TRP A 283 13.38 -14.31 -2.80
N SER A 284 13.07 -14.33 -1.50
CA SER A 284 13.15 -13.18 -0.60
C SER A 284 12.25 -12.00 -1.00
N ARG A 285 11.19 -12.27 -1.77
CA ARG A 285 10.21 -11.26 -2.23
C ARG A 285 8.99 -11.24 -1.34
N TRP A 286 9.21 -10.85 -0.09
CA TRP A 286 8.16 -10.69 0.92
C TRP A 286 7.10 -9.66 0.45
N ASP A 287 7.53 -8.61 -0.23
CA ASP A 287 6.69 -7.56 -0.80
C ASP A 287 5.61 -8.11 -1.75
N VAL A 288 6.00 -8.92 -2.73
CA VAL A 288 5.06 -9.53 -3.69
C VAL A 288 4.19 -10.58 -2.99
N MET A 289 4.77 -11.34 -2.07
CA MET A 289 4.06 -12.35 -1.27
C MET A 289 2.91 -11.70 -0.49
N LEU A 290 3.12 -10.54 0.14
CA LEU A 290 2.08 -9.83 0.89
C LEU A 290 0.94 -9.34 -0.02
N PHE A 291 1.25 -8.84 -1.22
CA PHE A 291 0.25 -8.42 -2.21
C PHE A 291 -0.62 -9.60 -2.68
N LEU A 292 0.01 -10.74 -2.98
CA LEU A 292 -0.69 -11.96 -3.36
C LEU A 292 -1.45 -12.58 -2.19
N GLY A 293 -0.91 -12.49 -0.96
CA GLY A 293 -1.59 -12.89 0.27
C GLY A 293 -2.87 -12.11 0.50
N GLY A 294 -2.82 -10.78 0.32
CA GLY A 294 -4.01 -9.92 0.34
C GLY A 294 -5.04 -10.30 -0.73
N MET A 295 -4.60 -10.70 -1.93
CA MET A 295 -5.49 -11.22 -2.98
C MET A 295 -6.17 -12.53 -2.58
N VAL A 296 -5.42 -13.46 -1.97
CA VAL A 296 -5.97 -14.73 -1.48
C VAL A 296 -7.01 -14.49 -0.39
N MET A 297 -6.73 -13.60 0.57
CA MET A 297 -7.70 -13.19 1.60
C MET A 297 -8.97 -12.61 0.98
N ALA A 298 -8.83 -11.65 0.05
CA ALA A 298 -9.99 -11.04 -0.62
C ALA A 298 -10.85 -12.08 -1.35
N GLU A 299 -10.24 -13.08 -1.97
CA GLU A 299 -10.97 -14.13 -2.67
C GLU A 299 -11.67 -15.11 -1.71
N LEU A 300 -11.01 -15.51 -0.62
CA LEU A 300 -11.59 -16.39 0.40
C LEU A 300 -12.72 -15.69 1.16
N ASP A 301 -12.58 -14.41 1.48
CA ASP A 301 -13.59 -13.61 2.16
C ASP A 301 -14.86 -13.46 1.31
N MET A 302 -14.71 -13.37 -0.02
CA MET A 302 -15.84 -13.43 -0.96
C MET A 302 -16.44 -14.84 -1.11
N ILE A 303 -15.69 -15.90 -0.84
CA ILE A 303 -16.23 -17.26 -0.85
C ILE A 303 -17.05 -17.52 0.40
N CYS A 304 -16.61 -16.98 1.54
CA CYS A 304 -17.23 -17.20 2.84
C CYS A 304 -18.27 -16.12 3.21
N GLY A 305 -18.51 -15.15 2.33
CA GLY A 305 -19.50 -14.09 2.55
C GLY A 305 -19.17 -13.21 3.77
N VAL A 306 -17.89 -12.97 4.11
CA VAL A 306 -17.48 -12.29 5.36
C VAL A 306 -18.14 -10.92 5.53
N TRP A 307 -18.38 -10.25 4.40
CA TRP A 307 -18.95 -8.92 4.30
C TRP A 307 -20.43 -8.90 3.93
N GLU A 308 -21.02 -10.05 3.59
CA GLU A 308 -22.46 -10.17 3.31
C GLU A 308 -23.23 -10.24 4.63
N GLY A 309 -24.38 -9.59 4.73
CA GLY A 309 -25.16 -9.50 5.96
C GLY A 309 -25.35 -10.87 6.65
N GLU A 310 -25.36 -10.90 7.99
CA GLU A 310 -25.50 -12.15 8.77
C GLU A 310 -26.75 -12.94 8.37
N LYS A 311 -27.81 -12.25 7.92
CA LYS A 311 -29.03 -12.86 7.37
C LYS A 311 -28.81 -13.54 6.02
N GLU A 312 -28.04 -12.94 5.11
CA GLU A 312 -27.72 -13.51 3.80
C GLU A 312 -26.79 -14.71 3.94
N ARG A 313 -25.79 -14.63 4.83
CA ARG A 313 -24.92 -15.75 5.19
C ARG A 313 -25.68 -16.93 5.78
N LEU A 314 -26.57 -16.68 6.74
CA LEU A 314 -27.41 -17.73 7.33
C LEU A 314 -28.36 -18.32 6.29
N GLN A 315 -28.91 -17.50 5.39
CA GLN A 315 -29.79 -17.96 4.33
C GLN A 315 -29.05 -18.81 3.29
N GLU A 316 -27.87 -18.37 2.83
CA GLU A 316 -26.99 -19.16 1.96
C GLU A 316 -26.52 -20.44 2.64
N ALA A 317 -26.10 -20.40 3.90
CA ALA A 317 -25.71 -21.58 4.65
C ALA A 317 -26.88 -22.58 4.79
N THR A 318 -28.09 -22.08 5.05
CA THR A 318 -29.32 -22.89 5.15
C THR A 318 -29.75 -23.47 3.80
N ASP A 319 -29.61 -22.71 2.72
CA ASP A 319 -29.94 -23.15 1.35
C ASP A 319 -28.87 -24.09 0.78
N LEU A 320 -27.60 -23.92 1.18
CA LEU A 320 -26.52 -24.87 0.95
C LEU A 320 -26.69 -26.15 1.77
N GLU A 321 -27.22 -26.07 2.99
CA GLU A 321 -27.53 -27.23 3.83
C GLU A 321 -28.70 -28.07 3.28
N LYS A 322 -29.68 -27.42 2.63
CA LYS A 322 -30.75 -28.09 1.87
C LYS A 322 -30.25 -28.77 0.58
N GLN A 323 -29.11 -28.37 0.04
CA GLN A 323 -28.47 -29.06 -1.08
C GLN A 323 -27.63 -30.23 -0.54
N VAL A 324 -28.19 -31.44 -0.67
CA VAL A 324 -27.52 -32.70 -0.31
C VAL A 324 -26.14 -32.77 -0.98
N SER A 325 -25.09 -32.89 -0.15
CA SER A 325 -23.64 -32.98 -0.46
C SER A 325 -22.85 -31.67 -0.61
N ILE A 326 -22.77 -30.90 0.48
CA ILE A 326 -21.65 -29.94 0.65
C ILE A 326 -20.34 -30.76 0.75
N PRO A 327 -19.30 -30.50 -0.07
CA PRO A 327 -17.99 -31.11 0.11
C PRO A 327 -17.42 -30.79 1.50
N LEU A 328 -16.83 -31.78 2.17
CA LEU A 328 -16.28 -31.66 3.54
C LEU A 328 -15.38 -30.41 3.71
N ASP A 329 -14.60 -30.07 2.67
CA ASP A 329 -13.73 -28.89 2.63
C ASP A 329 -14.46 -27.56 2.87
N LYS A 330 -15.67 -27.40 2.35
CA LYS A 330 -16.41 -26.14 2.54
C LYS A 330 -16.94 -26.02 3.96
N ARG A 331 -17.45 -27.11 4.55
CA ARG A 331 -17.96 -27.11 5.94
C ARG A 331 -16.87 -26.76 6.94
N LEU A 332 -15.68 -27.33 6.76
CA LEU A 332 -14.53 -27.01 7.61
C LEU A 332 -14.13 -25.53 7.44
N LEU A 333 -14.10 -25.03 6.21
CA LEU A 333 -13.77 -23.62 5.93
C LEU A 333 -14.75 -22.66 6.62
N PHE A 334 -16.06 -22.87 6.48
CA PHE A 334 -17.08 -22.05 7.16
C PHE A 334 -16.94 -22.13 8.69
N TRP A 335 -16.72 -23.33 9.24
CA TRP A 335 -16.52 -23.50 10.68
C TRP A 335 -15.28 -22.76 11.20
N LEU A 336 -14.16 -22.82 10.47
CA LEU A 336 -12.95 -22.07 10.82
C LEU A 336 -13.21 -20.55 10.79
N TYR A 337 -13.97 -20.08 9.79
CA TYR A 337 -14.34 -18.68 9.65
C TYR A 337 -15.24 -18.19 10.79
N ASP A 338 -16.16 -19.03 11.28
CA ASP A 338 -17.06 -18.71 12.40
C ASP A 338 -16.42 -18.88 13.78
N CYS A 339 -15.24 -19.49 13.87
CA CYS A 339 -14.54 -19.74 15.13
C CYS A 339 -13.82 -18.48 15.65
N GLU A 340 -14.53 -17.63 16.38
CA GLU A 340 -13.96 -16.40 16.95
C GLU A 340 -12.71 -16.62 17.84
N PRO A 341 -12.63 -17.64 18.71
CA PRO A 341 -11.43 -17.91 19.49
C PRO A 341 -10.19 -18.22 18.64
N LEU A 342 -10.37 -18.88 17.49
CA LEU A 342 -9.27 -19.15 16.55
C LEU A 342 -8.66 -17.84 16.06
N TRP A 343 -9.50 -16.86 15.68
CA TRP A 343 -9.01 -15.58 15.18
C TRP A 343 -8.29 -14.75 16.23
N TRP A 344 -8.68 -14.85 17.50
CA TRP A 344 -7.89 -14.28 18.60
C TRP A 344 -6.51 -14.94 18.75
N ILE A 345 -6.44 -16.27 18.64
CA ILE A 345 -5.15 -16.98 18.67
C ILE A 345 -4.28 -16.56 17.48
N VAL A 346 -4.85 -16.48 16.28
CA VAL A 346 -4.15 -16.02 15.07
C VAL A 346 -3.65 -14.58 15.23
N LEU A 347 -4.44 -13.69 15.83
CA LEU A 347 -4.02 -12.31 16.11
C LEU A 347 -2.87 -12.25 17.11
N ILE A 348 -2.91 -13.03 18.19
CA ILE A 348 -1.86 -13.09 19.21
C ILE A 348 -0.57 -13.64 18.60
N VAL A 349 -0.64 -14.77 17.90
CA VAL A 349 0.55 -15.35 17.24
C VAL A 349 1.09 -14.42 16.16
N GLY A 350 0.20 -13.84 15.34
CA GLY A 350 0.57 -12.87 14.30
C GLY A 350 1.24 -11.63 14.88
N GLY A 351 0.72 -11.08 15.98
CA GLY A 351 1.31 -9.95 16.69
C GLY A 351 2.68 -10.27 17.30
N TYR A 352 2.90 -11.50 17.77
CA TYR A 352 4.20 -11.92 18.29
C TYR A 352 5.25 -12.00 17.17
N LEU A 353 4.92 -12.67 16.06
CA LEU A 353 5.78 -12.77 14.88
C LEU A 353 6.04 -11.39 14.26
N GLY A 354 5.01 -10.56 14.22
CA GLY A 354 5.07 -9.17 13.78
C GLY A 354 5.94 -8.26 14.66
N SER A 355 6.16 -8.64 15.92
CA SER A 355 7.01 -7.90 16.86
C SER A 355 8.50 -8.29 16.77
N THR A 356 8.89 -9.06 15.75
CA THR A 356 10.31 -9.39 15.50
C THR A 356 11.13 -8.11 15.36
N PRO A 357 12.25 -7.96 16.10
CA PRO A 357 13.06 -6.76 16.06
C PRO A 357 13.80 -6.62 14.74
N ASN A 358 14.08 -5.37 14.36
CA ASN A 358 14.68 -5.05 13.06
C ASN A 358 16.20 -5.21 13.07
N ARG A 359 16.82 -5.00 14.23
CA ARG A 359 18.26 -5.19 14.41
C ARG A 359 18.51 -6.36 15.33
N PHE A 360 19.41 -7.24 14.89
CA PHE A 360 19.92 -8.36 15.68
C PHE A 360 18.83 -9.31 16.23
N PRO A 361 17.81 -9.71 15.45
CA PRO A 361 16.87 -10.72 15.91
C PRO A 361 17.54 -12.05 16.30
N GLU A 362 18.72 -12.35 15.74
CA GLU A 362 19.54 -13.53 16.04
C GLU A 362 20.14 -13.54 17.45
N PHE A 363 20.20 -12.38 18.09
CA PHE A 363 20.68 -12.22 19.47
C PHE A 363 19.56 -11.86 20.44
N THR A 364 18.31 -11.75 19.98
CA THR A 364 17.18 -11.35 20.82
C THR A 364 16.45 -12.58 21.38
N PRO A 365 16.35 -12.73 22.71
CA PRO A 365 15.65 -13.85 23.35
C PRO A 365 14.24 -14.09 22.77
N GLY A 366 13.92 -15.36 22.50
CA GLY A 366 12.67 -15.78 21.85
C GLY A 366 12.74 -15.77 20.33
N TYR A 367 13.16 -14.66 19.73
CA TYR A 367 13.26 -14.51 18.27
C TYR A 367 14.41 -15.30 17.64
N VAL A 368 15.47 -15.60 18.41
CA VAL A 368 16.57 -16.47 17.96
C VAL A 368 16.05 -17.80 17.39
N TYR A 369 15.10 -18.44 18.08
CA TYR A 369 14.54 -19.73 17.65
C TYR A 369 13.69 -19.62 16.38
N LEU A 370 13.02 -18.48 16.17
CA LEU A 370 12.26 -18.24 14.95
C LEU A 370 13.18 -18.12 13.74
N LEU A 371 14.36 -17.54 13.92
CA LEU A 371 15.34 -17.41 12.84
C LEU A 371 15.96 -18.73 12.40
N GLU A 372 16.03 -19.74 13.28
CA GLU A 372 16.51 -21.09 12.90
C GLU A 372 15.66 -21.71 11.79
N TRP A 373 14.41 -21.28 11.64
CA TRP A 373 13.48 -21.78 10.63
C TRP A 373 13.52 -20.96 9.33
N VAL A 374 14.26 -19.86 9.33
CA VAL A 374 14.50 -19.02 8.15
C VAL A 374 15.65 -19.62 7.35
N PRO A 375 15.46 -19.96 6.07
CA PRO A 375 16.56 -20.41 5.20
C PRO A 375 17.73 -19.42 5.18
N ASP A 376 18.97 -19.92 5.20
CA ASP A 376 20.18 -19.08 5.25
C ASP A 376 20.35 -18.18 4.01
N ASP A 377 19.69 -18.51 2.90
CA ASP A 377 19.73 -17.75 1.65
C ASP A 377 18.64 -16.66 1.56
N PHE A 378 17.84 -16.49 2.63
CA PHE A 378 16.91 -15.38 2.74
C PHE A 378 17.67 -14.09 3.11
N ILE A 379 17.63 -13.09 2.24
CA ILE A 379 18.47 -11.88 2.37
C ILE A 379 18.09 -11.07 3.62
N GLU A 380 16.79 -10.93 3.90
CA GLU A 380 16.22 -10.07 4.95
C GLU A 380 15.54 -10.91 6.04
N ARG A 381 16.33 -11.66 6.80
CA ARG A 381 15.80 -12.71 7.70
C ARG A 381 14.81 -12.19 8.75
N ASP A 382 14.94 -10.92 9.15
CA ASP A 382 14.03 -10.20 10.03
C ASP A 382 12.63 -9.99 9.42
N ARG A 383 12.56 -9.73 8.11
CA ARG A 383 11.32 -9.42 7.39
C ARG A 383 10.39 -10.61 7.20
N LEU A 384 10.91 -11.83 7.18
CA LEU A 384 10.09 -13.02 6.92
C LEU A 384 8.94 -13.14 7.93
N TRP A 385 9.27 -13.06 9.22
CA TRP A 385 8.29 -13.22 10.31
C TRP A 385 7.39 -12.01 10.44
N GLN A 386 7.89 -10.81 10.17
CA GLN A 386 7.08 -9.60 10.10
C GLN A 386 6.01 -9.70 9.01
N ALA A 387 6.39 -10.17 7.81
CA ALA A 387 5.46 -10.35 6.70
C ALA A 387 4.38 -11.41 6.99
N ILE A 388 4.78 -12.56 7.56
CA ILE A 388 3.81 -13.60 7.98
C ILE A 388 2.90 -13.07 9.09
N GLY A 389 3.47 -12.36 10.08
CA GLY A 389 2.74 -11.72 11.16
C GLY A 389 1.71 -10.72 10.65
N ALA A 390 2.08 -9.87 9.69
CA ALA A 390 1.19 -8.92 9.06
C ALA A 390 0.01 -9.61 8.36
N LEU A 391 0.26 -10.69 7.59
CA LEU A 391 -0.84 -11.46 6.99
C LEU A 391 -1.80 -12.02 8.05
N MET A 392 -1.27 -12.62 9.11
CA MET A 392 -2.08 -13.18 10.21
C MET A 392 -2.89 -12.11 10.94
N MET A 393 -2.28 -10.95 11.20
CA MET A 393 -2.94 -9.81 11.86
C MET A 393 -4.08 -9.26 11.00
N ILE A 394 -3.84 -8.99 9.72
CA ILE A 394 -4.91 -8.49 8.84
C ILE A 394 -6.05 -9.50 8.72
N TRP A 395 -5.71 -10.77 8.52
CA TRP A 395 -6.71 -11.83 8.39
C TRP A 395 -7.58 -11.91 9.65
N SER A 396 -6.96 -11.97 10.83
CA SER A 396 -7.70 -12.04 12.10
C SER A 396 -8.54 -10.79 12.37
N ILE A 397 -8.02 -9.59 12.12
CA ILE A 397 -8.78 -8.33 12.32
C ILE A 397 -10.05 -8.30 11.45
N ILE A 398 -9.97 -8.78 10.20
CA ILE A 398 -11.14 -8.84 9.30
C ILE A 398 -12.24 -9.79 9.84
N HIS A 399 -11.86 -10.85 10.55
CA HIS A 399 -12.78 -11.91 10.98
C HIS A 399 -13.31 -11.72 12.40
N LEU A 400 -12.63 -10.94 13.22
CA LEU A 400 -13.07 -10.63 14.58
C LEU A 400 -14.27 -9.67 14.56
N LYS A 401 -15.39 -10.13 15.14
CA LYS A 401 -16.66 -9.38 15.17
C LYS A 401 -16.54 -8.02 15.86
N VAL A 402 -15.69 -7.93 16.88
CA VAL A 402 -15.40 -6.68 17.61
C VAL A 402 -14.96 -5.57 16.64
N PHE A 403 -14.06 -5.87 15.70
CA PHE A 403 -13.56 -4.88 14.75
C PHE A 403 -14.55 -4.60 13.62
N ARG A 404 -15.31 -5.61 13.19
CA ARG A 404 -16.34 -5.43 12.15
C ARG A 404 -17.53 -4.57 12.61
N ASN A 405 -17.85 -4.60 13.90
CA ASN A 405 -18.96 -3.82 14.46
C ASN A 405 -18.58 -2.37 14.81
N LEU A 406 -17.28 -2.04 14.74
CA LEU A 406 -16.75 -0.69 14.98
C LEU A 406 -16.82 0.21 13.73
N SER A 407 -17.02 -0.38 12.53
CA SER A 407 -17.21 0.30 11.24
C SER A 407 -18.69 0.48 10.90
#